data_AF-A0A6N7FEP2-F1
#
_entry.id   AF-A0A6N7FEP2-F1
#
_cell.length_a   1.000
_cell.length_b   1.000
_cell.length_c   1.000
_cell.angle_alpha   90.00
_cell.angle_beta   90.00
_cell.angle_gamma   90.00
#
_symmetry.space_group_name_H-M   'P 1'
#
loop_
_entity.id
_entity.type
_entity.pdbx_description
1 polymer ?
#
loop_
_entity_poly.entity_id
_entity_poly.type
_entity_poly.pdbx_seq_one_letter_code
_entity_poly.pdbx_strand_id
1 'polypeptide(L)'
;MLKTRSFDVSEMSLAHYMVTRIRDRLPCIAIPVFPSRVFRHGYIFINRNAGIATPKDLEGRRVGVQEYRQTAAVWIRGILAHEYG
;
A
#
# COMPACT_ATOMS: atom_id res chain seq x y z
N MET A 1 14.74 4.29 10.39
CA MET A 1 14.72 2.83 10.56
C MET A 1 15.69 2.13 9.61
N LEU A 2 15.37 1.86 8.34
CA LEU A 2 16.26 1.07 7.46
C LEU A 2 17.61 1.75 7.15
N LYS A 3 17.60 3.06 6.91
CA LYS A 3 18.82 3.83 6.58
C LYS A 3 19.75 4.00 7.80
N THR A 4 19.16 4.16 8.98
CA THR A 4 19.88 4.55 10.21
C THR A 4 20.10 3.40 11.19
N ARG A 5 19.40 2.27 11.01
CA ARG A 5 19.40 1.10 11.89
C ARG A 5 19.23 1.44 13.38
N SER A 6 18.42 2.45 13.67
CA SER A 6 18.29 3.02 15.02
C SER A 6 17.44 2.19 15.99
N PHE A 7 16.88 1.06 15.56
CA PHE A 7 15.94 0.25 16.35
C PHE A 7 16.21 -1.24 16.13
N ASP A 8 16.10 -2.04 17.19
CA ASP A 8 16.20 -3.51 17.15
C ASP A 8 14.94 -4.14 16.55
N VAL A 9 13.78 -3.52 16.82
CA VAL A 9 12.46 -3.94 16.32
C VAL A 9 11.68 -2.70 15.92
N SER A 10 10.93 -2.79 14.82
CA SER A 10 10.11 -1.68 14.33
C SER A 10 9.06 -2.17 13.33
N GLU A 11 7.97 -1.42 13.23
CA GLU A 11 6.93 -1.64 12.24
C GLU A 11 7.39 -1.14 10.86
N MET A 12 7.00 -1.87 9.80
CA MET A 12 7.35 -1.54 8.43
C MET A 12 6.27 -1.98 7.44
N SER A 13 6.11 -1.23 6.36
CA SER A 13 5.29 -1.62 5.21
C SER A 13 5.70 -2.99 4.67
N LEU A 14 4.77 -3.94 4.64
CA LEU A 14 4.99 -5.30 4.14
C LEU A 14 5.47 -5.32 2.68
N ALA A 15 4.84 -4.52 1.81
CA ALA A 15 5.25 -4.43 0.41
C ALA A 15 6.70 -3.90 0.27
N HIS A 16 7.10 -2.96 1.14
CA HIS A 16 8.47 -2.46 1.17
C HIS A 16 9.43 -3.55 1.68
N TYR A 17 9.08 -4.26 2.76
CA TYR A 17 9.84 -5.41 3.26
C TYR A 17 10.10 -6.45 2.17
N MET A 18 9.05 -6.89 1.46
CA MET A 18 9.18 -7.92 0.41
C MET A 18 10.10 -7.46 -0.72
N VAL A 19 9.89 -6.24 -1.24
CA VAL A 19 10.73 -5.71 -2.33
C VAL A 19 12.19 -5.59 -1.92
N THR A 20 12.47 -5.03 -0.73
CA THR A 20 13.85 -4.88 -0.26
C THR A 20 14.47 -6.22 0.10
N ARG A 21 13.72 -7.18 0.64
CA ARG A 21 14.24 -8.53 0.96
C ARG A 21 14.63 -9.33 -0.27
N ILE A 22 13.92 -9.12 -1.39
CA ILE A 22 14.20 -9.77 -2.68
C ILE A 22 15.39 -9.11 -3.40
N ARG A 23 15.47 -7.78 -3.37
CA ARG A 23 16.51 -7.02 -4.10
C ARG A 23 17.82 -6.91 -3.33
N ASP A 24 17.74 -6.79 -2.01
CA ASP A 24 18.88 -6.51 -1.14
C ASP A 24 19.04 -7.58 -0.06
N ARG A 25 20.25 -7.70 0.50
CA ARG A 25 20.47 -8.45 1.75
C ARG A 25 20.00 -7.61 2.93
N LEU A 26 18.68 -7.55 3.12
CA LEU A 26 18.05 -6.90 4.26
C LEU A 26 18.51 -7.58 5.57
N PRO A 27 19.18 -6.88 6.50
CA PRO A 27 19.73 -7.46 7.73
C PRO A 27 18.67 -7.55 8.84
N CYS A 28 17.41 -7.81 8.49
CA CYS A 28 16.34 -8.05 9.44
C CYS A 28 15.37 -9.08 8.87
N ILE A 29 14.63 -9.73 9.77
CA ILE A 29 13.62 -10.74 9.45
C ILE A 29 12.25 -10.26 9.92
N ALA A 30 11.21 -10.49 9.11
CA ALA A 30 9.84 -10.25 9.53
C ALA A 30 9.40 -11.33 10.53
N ILE A 31 8.63 -10.91 11.53
CA ILE A 31 7.89 -11.79 12.43
C ILE A 31 6.39 -11.74 12.07
N PRO A 32 5.60 -12.79 12.34
CA PRO A 32 4.20 -12.88 11.93
C PRO A 32 3.27 -12.05 12.84
N VAL A 33 3.56 -10.75 12.99
CA VAL A 33 2.79 -9.81 13.79
C VAL A 33 2.28 -8.70 12.86
N PHE A 34 0.96 -8.51 12.84
CA PHE A 34 0.28 -7.59 11.92
C PHE A 34 -0.52 -6.54 12.70
N PRO A 35 0.12 -5.49 13.24
CA PRO A 35 -0.53 -4.54 14.14
C PRO A 35 -1.54 -3.63 13.42
N SER A 36 -1.30 -3.29 12.15
CA SER A 36 -2.20 -2.44 11.36
C SER A 36 -3.36 -3.24 10.77
N ARG A 37 -4.56 -3.05 11.32
CA ARG A 37 -5.83 -3.59 10.78
C ARG A 37 -6.76 -2.44 10.39
N VAL A 38 -6.90 -2.19 9.09
CA VAL A 38 -7.71 -1.08 8.57
C VAL A 38 -8.52 -1.50 7.35
N PHE A 39 -9.69 -0.88 7.17
CA PHE A 39 -10.57 -1.14 6.03
C PHE A 39 -10.11 -0.38 4.79
N ARG A 40 -9.47 -1.07 3.84
CA ARG A 40 -8.76 -0.44 2.71
C ARG A 40 -9.67 0.25 1.69
N HIS A 41 -10.92 -0.19 1.54
CA HIS A 41 -11.90 0.47 0.65
C HIS A 41 -12.14 1.93 1.04
N GLY A 42 -12.06 2.27 2.34
CA GLY A 42 -12.27 3.64 2.82
C GLY A 42 -11.12 4.62 2.56
N TYR A 43 -10.04 4.19 1.92
CA TYR A 43 -8.83 5.00 1.68
C TYR A 43 -8.73 5.51 0.24
N ILE A 44 -9.85 5.54 -0.48
CA ILE A 44 -9.97 6.15 -1.81
C ILE A 44 -10.71 7.48 -1.64
N PHE A 45 -10.02 8.58 -1.95
CA PHE A 45 -10.58 9.92 -1.85
C PHE A 45 -10.76 10.51 -3.24
N ILE A 46 -11.96 11.03 -3.50
CA ILE A 46 -12.32 11.64 -4.77
C ILE A 46 -12.75 13.09 -4.56
N ASN A 47 -12.53 13.93 -5.56
CA ASN A 47 -13.20 15.21 -5.62
C ASN A 47 -14.69 14.97 -5.92
N ARG A 48 -15.58 15.54 -5.11
CA ARG A 48 -17.04 15.39 -5.27
C ARG A 48 -17.55 15.86 -6.64
N ASN A 49 -16.82 16.76 -7.30
CA ASN A 49 -17.15 17.30 -8.62
C ASN A 49 -16.45 16.55 -9.77
N ALA A 50 -15.73 15.45 -9.49
CA ALA A 50 -15.03 14.68 -10.53
C ALA A 50 -15.94 13.76 -11.36
N GLY A 51 -17.23 13.66 -11.01
CA GLY A 51 -18.17 12.76 -11.68
C GLY A 51 -17.81 11.28 -11.49
N ILE A 52 -17.27 10.90 -10.33
CA ILE A 52 -16.92 9.52 -9.96
C ILE A 52 -17.95 9.05 -8.94
N ALA A 53 -18.76 8.05 -9.29
CA ALA A 53 -19.78 7.48 -8.42
C ALA A 53 -19.48 6.01 -8.08
N THR A 54 -18.77 5.31 -8.95
CA THR A 54 -18.45 3.89 -8.84
C THR A 54 -16.96 3.65 -9.10
N PRO A 55 -16.39 2.51 -8.65
CA PRO A 55 -15.00 2.15 -8.96
C PRO A 55 -14.68 2.14 -10.45
N LYS A 56 -15.64 1.77 -11.31
CA LYS A 56 -15.47 1.72 -12.76
C LYS A 56 -15.23 3.09 -13.39
N ASP A 57 -15.74 4.15 -12.78
CA ASP A 57 -15.52 5.53 -13.24
C ASP A 57 -14.06 5.99 -13.07
N LEU A 58 -13.23 5.19 -12.38
CA LEU A 58 -11.79 5.42 -12.25
C LEU A 58 -11.00 4.97 -13.50
N GLU A 59 -11.58 4.14 -14.37
CA GLU A 59 -10.92 3.70 -15.60
C GLU A 59 -10.51 4.92 -16.46
N GLY A 60 -9.25 4.94 -16.90
CA GLY A 60 -8.68 6.06 -17.67
C GLY A 60 -8.46 7.36 -16.87
N ARG A 61 -8.81 7.42 -15.59
CA ARG A 61 -8.53 8.57 -14.73
C ARG A 61 -7.10 8.53 -14.19
N ARG A 62 -6.58 9.70 -13.84
CA ARG A 62 -5.30 9.84 -13.14
C ARG A 62 -5.53 9.76 -11.63
N VAL A 63 -4.85 8.83 -10.96
CA VAL A 63 -4.94 8.61 -9.51
C VAL A 63 -3.62 8.97 -8.87
N GLY A 64 -3.65 9.89 -7.90
CA GLY A 64 -2.48 10.23 -7.08
C GLY A 64 -2.27 9.21 -5.97
N VAL A 65 -1.03 8.79 -5.75
CA VAL A 65 -0.63 7.91 -4.64
C VAL A 65 0.60 8.50 -3.96
N GLN A 66 0.69 8.35 -2.63
CA GLN A 66 1.83 8.85 -1.86
C GLN A 66 3.12 8.12 -2.27
N GLU A 67 3.09 6.79 -2.29
CA GLU A 67 4.17 5.96 -2.82
C GLU A 67 3.58 4.73 -3.51
N TYR A 68 4.01 4.46 -4.74
CA TYR A 68 3.45 3.39 -5.57
C TYR A 68 3.56 1.99 -4.94
N ARG A 69 4.64 1.75 -4.20
CA ARG A 69 4.97 0.47 -3.54
C ARG A 69 4.40 0.36 -2.12
N GLN A 70 3.74 1.40 -1.60
CA GLN A 70 3.20 1.37 -0.25
C GLN A 70 2.14 0.28 -0.13
N THR A 71 2.14 -0.45 0.99
CA THR A 71 1.24 -1.60 1.20
C THR A 71 -0.23 -1.22 0.95
N ALA A 72 -0.67 -0.04 1.42
CA ALA A 72 -2.03 0.44 1.20
C ALA A 72 -2.38 0.57 -0.29
N ALA A 73 -1.49 1.17 -1.09
CA ALA A 73 -1.70 1.39 -2.51
C ALA A 73 -1.71 0.06 -3.29
N VAL A 74 -0.86 -0.90 -2.91
CA VAL A 74 -0.86 -2.24 -3.50
C VAL A 74 -2.20 -2.95 -3.25
N TRP A 75 -2.68 -2.92 -2.00
CA TRP A 75 -3.97 -3.52 -1.64
C TRP A 75 -5.15 -2.87 -2.36
N ILE A 76 -5.23 -1.54 -2.40
CA ILE A 76 -6.31 -0.84 -3.10
C ILE A 76 -6.33 -1.20 -4.59
N ARG A 77 -5.17 -1.20 -5.26
CA ARG A 77 -5.10 -1.62 -6.67
C ARG A 77 -5.53 -3.07 -6.86
N GLY A 78 -5.13 -3.97 -5.97
CA GLY A 78 -5.54 -5.38 -6.01
C GLY A 78 -7.06 -5.54 -5.84
N ILE A 79 -7.65 -4.84 -4.85
CA ILE A 79 -9.10 -4.83 -4.62
C ILE A 79 -9.83 -4.31 -5.86
N LEU A 80 -9.43 -3.14 -6.39
CA LEU A 80 -10.05 -2.57 -7.59
C LEU A 80 -9.98 -3.57 -8.76
N ALA A 81 -8.79 -4.10 -9.06
CA ALA A 81 -8.57 -5.02 -10.16
C ALA A 81 -9.32 -6.36 -10.01
N HIS A 82 -9.41 -6.90 -8.80
CA HIS A 82 -9.94 -8.26 -8.59
C HIS A 82 -11.44 -8.26 -8.29
N GLU A 83 -11.95 -7.24 -7.60
CA GLU A 83 -13.35 -7.18 -7.17
C GLU A 83 -14.21 -6.27 -8.05
N TYR A 84 -13.60 -5.32 -8.78
CA TYR A 84 -14.34 -4.29 -9.52
C TYR A 84 -13.98 -4.17 -11.02
N GLY A 85 -12.93 -4.87 -11.49
CA GLY A 85 -12.52 -4.96 -12.90
C GLY A 85 -11.36 -4.07 -13.28
#